data_AF-A0A530R2T4-F1
#
_entry.id   AF-A0A530R2T4-F1
#
_cell.length_a   1.000
_cell.length_b   1.000
_cell.length_c   1.000
_cell.angle_alpha   90.00
_cell.angle_beta   90.00
_cell.angle_gamma   90.00
#
_symmetry.space_group_name_H-M   'P 1'
#
loop_
_entity.id
_entity.type
_entity.pdbx_description
1 polymer ?
#
loop_
_entity_poly.entity_id
_entity_poly.type
_entity_poly.pdbx_seq_one_letter_code
_entity_poly.pdbx_strand_id
1 'polypeptide(L)'
;MAMTADQLPDDPDALKAMVLARDVENARLIQIIRELQRHRFGRRAESLPEDQLLLGLEEAEQIEAAGEEATERADPRERIERAGKRR
;
A
#
# COMPACT_ATOMS: atom_id res chain seq x y z
N MET A 1 6.48 -12.90 -7.47
CA MET A 1 6.38 -14.28 -8.01
C MET A 1 5.94 -15.18 -6.86
N ALA A 2 4.90 -15.99 -7.05
CA ALA A 2 4.50 -16.98 -6.05
C ALA A 2 5.49 -18.15 -6.06
N MET A 3 5.91 -18.63 -4.88
CA MET A 3 6.64 -19.89 -4.82
C MET A 3 5.72 -21.02 -5.27
N THR A 4 6.26 -21.91 -6.09
CA THR A 4 5.55 -23.11 -6.58
C THR A 4 5.86 -24.30 -5.68
N ALA A 5 4.97 -25.30 -5.65
CA ALA A 5 5.11 -26.48 -4.78
C ALA A 5 6.48 -27.17 -4.95
N ASP A 6 7.00 -27.22 -6.17
CA ASP A 6 8.28 -27.85 -6.52
C ASP A 6 9.51 -27.11 -5.96
N GLN A 7 9.34 -25.91 -5.39
CA GLN A 7 10.40 -25.10 -4.79
C GLN A 7 10.42 -25.21 -3.26
N LEU A 8 9.47 -25.94 -2.68
CA LEU A 8 9.40 -26.14 -1.24
C LEU A 8 10.32 -27.31 -0.83
N PRO A 9 10.96 -27.23 0.35
CA PRO A 9 11.66 -28.38 0.92
C PRO A 9 10.69 -29.54 1.19
N ASP A 10 11.12 -30.78 0.94
CA ASP A 10 10.36 -31.98 1.32
C ASP A 10 10.43 -32.28 2.83
N ASP A 11 11.36 -31.63 3.54
CA ASP A 11 11.54 -31.78 4.97
C ASP A 11 10.41 -31.07 5.76
N PRO A 12 9.59 -31.79 6.53
CA PRO A 12 8.48 -31.19 7.26
C PRO A 12 8.92 -30.16 8.31
N ASP A 13 10.14 -30.28 8.86
CA ASP A 13 10.62 -29.32 9.85
C ASP A 13 11.08 -28.01 9.18
N ALA A 14 11.75 -28.08 8.03
CA ALA A 14 12.03 -26.92 7.18
C ALA A 14 10.73 -26.21 6.73
N LEU A 15 9.69 -26.97 6.36
CA LEU A 15 8.38 -26.43 6.00
C LEU A 15 7.73 -25.67 7.16
N LYS A 16 7.70 -26.25 8.36
CA LYS A 16 7.17 -25.58 9.56
C LYS A 16 7.91 -24.28 9.86
N ALA A 17 9.24 -24.27 9.75
CA ALA A 17 10.04 -23.07 9.96
C ALA A 17 9.71 -21.97 8.95
N MET A 18 9.55 -22.32 7.67
CA MET A 18 9.14 -21.36 6.63
C MET A 18 7.73 -20.78 6.88
N VAL A 19 6.77 -21.61 7.29
CA VAL A 19 5.41 -21.17 7.63
C VAL A 19 5.43 -20.20 8.81
N LEU A 20 6.14 -20.54 9.90
CA LEU A 20 6.27 -19.66 11.06
C LEU A 20 6.93 -18.33 10.71
N ALA A 21 7.98 -18.34 9.90
CA ALA A 21 8.62 -17.11 9.43
C ALA A 21 7.65 -16.26 8.59
N ARG A 22 6.83 -16.90 7.75
CA ARG A 22 5.82 -16.22 6.94
C ARG A 22 4.69 -15.63 7.77
N ASP A 23 4.25 -16.32 8.82
CA ASP A 23 3.21 -15.84 9.73
C ASP A 23 3.67 -14.61 10.52
N VAL A 24 4.93 -14.61 10.99
CA VAL A 24 5.54 -13.44 11.65
C VAL A 24 5.59 -12.24 10.70
N GLU A 25 6.05 -12.45 9.47
CA GLU A 25 6.13 -11.37 8.48
C GLU A 25 4.74 -10.87 8.09
N ASN A 26 3.77 -11.78 7.89
CA ASN A 26 2.39 -11.40 7.62
C ASN A 26 1.79 -10.58 8.77
N ALA A 27 2.00 -10.98 10.02
CA ALA A 27 1.51 -10.22 11.18
C ALA A 27 2.10 -8.80 11.23
N ARG A 28 3.41 -8.67 10.93
CA ARG A 28 4.08 -7.37 10.83
C ARG A 28 3.51 -6.51 9.71
N LEU A 29 3.31 -7.08 8.52
CA LEU A 29 2.73 -6.36 7.38
C LEU A 29 1.31 -5.90 7.68
N ILE A 30 0.49 -6.73 8.31
CA ILE A 30 -0.87 -6.35 8.76
C ILE A 30 -0.82 -5.18 9.73
N GLN A 31 0.13 -5.18 10.68
CA GLN A 31 0.30 -4.04 11.60
C GLN A 31 0.65 -2.75 10.84
N ILE A 32 1.61 -2.81 9.92
CA ILE A 32 2.02 -1.64 9.12
C ILE A 32 0.83 -1.11 8.31
N ILE A 33 0.06 -1.99 7.67
CA ILE A 33 -1.12 -1.60 6.89
C ILE A 33 -2.16 -0.91 7.80
N ARG A 34 -2.41 -1.45 9.00
CA ARG A 34 -3.33 -0.83 9.96
C ARG A 34 -2.86 0.56 10.41
N GLU A 35 -1.57 0.73 10.64
CA GLU A 35 -0.99 2.03 11.01
C GLU A 35 -1.15 3.05 9.86
N LEU A 36 -0.88 2.64 8.63
CA LEU A 36 -1.07 3.48 7.44
C LEU A 36 -2.55 3.84 7.22
N GLN A 37 -3.46 2.87 7.36
CA GLN A 37 -4.90 3.08 7.27
C GLN A 37 -5.37 4.03 8.37
N ARG A 38 -4.91 3.86 9.61
CA ARG A 38 -5.24 4.77 10.72
C ARG A 38 -4.73 6.19 10.45
N HIS A 39 -3.53 6.34 9.90
CA HIS A 39 -2.96 7.64 9.58
C HIS A 39 -3.75 8.37 8.48
N ARG A 40 -4.17 7.65 7.42
CA ARG A 40 -4.83 8.26 6.25
C ARG A 40 -6.35 8.40 6.40
N PHE A 41 -7.01 7.47 7.11
CA PHE A 41 -8.47 7.39 7.18
C PHE A 41 -9.04 7.40 8.62
N GLY A 42 -8.17 7.37 9.63
CA GLY A 42 -8.58 7.27 11.03
C GLY A 42 -8.96 5.86 11.48
N ARG A 43 -9.33 5.70 12.76
CA ARG A 43 -9.56 4.39 13.41
C ARG A 43 -10.65 3.52 12.76
N ARG A 44 -11.60 4.11 12.01
CA ARG A 44 -12.69 3.35 11.36
C ARG A 44 -12.21 2.52 10.17
N ALA A 45 -11.06 2.83 9.59
CA ALA A 45 -10.54 2.12 8.43
C ALA A 45 -9.95 0.74 8.76
N GLU A 46 -9.67 0.44 10.04
CA GLU A 46 -9.12 -0.85 10.47
C GLU A 46 -10.09 -2.03 10.29
N SER A 47 -11.39 -1.76 10.15
CA SER A 47 -12.44 -2.77 9.94
C SER A 47 -13.28 -2.51 8.69
N LEU A 48 -12.82 -1.63 7.80
CA LEU A 48 -13.56 -1.31 6.58
C LEU A 48 -13.46 -2.49 5.60
N PRO A 49 -14.56 -2.87 4.93
CA PRO A 49 -14.50 -3.79 3.79
C PRO A 49 -13.52 -3.29 2.72
N GLU A 50 -12.85 -4.21 2.03
CA GLU A 50 -11.82 -3.89 1.02
C GLU A 50 -12.34 -2.94 -0.06
N ASP A 51 -13.55 -3.17 -0.58
CA ASP A 51 -14.17 -2.31 -1.60
C ASP A 51 -14.33 -0.85 -1.13
N GLN A 52 -14.65 -0.64 0.15
CA GLN A 52 -14.78 0.71 0.71
C GLN A 52 -13.43 1.35 0.97
N LEU A 53 -12.41 0.55 1.31
CA LEU A 53 -11.05 1.03 1.45
C LEU A 53 -10.50 1.49 0.09
N LEU A 54 -10.74 0.70 -0.98
CA LEU A 54 -10.36 1.03 -2.34
C LEU A 54 -11.01 2.33 -2.81
N LEU A 55 -12.31 2.50 -2.54
CA LEU A 55 -13.01 3.76 -2.84
C LEU A 55 -12.40 4.96 -2.09
N GLY A 56 -12.11 4.79 -0.79
CA GLY A 56 -11.47 5.85 0.00
C GLY A 56 -10.06 6.20 -0.47
N LEU A 57 -9.30 5.22 -0.98
CA LEU A 57 -7.99 5.45 -1.59
C LEU A 57 -8.13 6.25 -2.88
N GLU A 58 -9.07 5.88 -3.75
CA GLU A 58 -9.34 6.60 -5.00
C GLU A 58 -9.74 8.06 -4.74
N GLU A 59 -10.65 8.31 -3.78
CA GLU A 59 -11.02 9.68 -3.39
C GLU A 59 -9.83 10.47 -2.86
N ALA A 60 -8.97 9.85 -2.05
CA ALA A 60 -7.77 10.51 -1.53
C ALA A 60 -6.76 10.86 -2.64
N GLU A 61 -6.57 9.98 -3.61
CA GLU A 61 -5.73 10.24 -4.79
C GLU A 61 -6.29 11.37 -5.64
N GLN A 62 -7.61 11.45 -5.84
CA GLN A 62 -8.25 12.54 -6.57
C GLN A 62 -8.09 13.89 -5.86
N ILE A 63 -8.20 13.92 -4.52
CA ILE A 63 -7.98 15.14 -3.73
C ILE A 63 -6.52 15.59 -3.83
N GLU A 64 -5.57 14.66 -3.74
CA GLU A 64 -4.14 14.94 -3.87
C GLU A 64 -3.82 15.50 -5.27
N ALA A 65 -4.33 14.86 -6.33
CA ALA A 65 -4.19 15.33 -7.70
C ALA A 65 -4.84 16.72 -7.91
N ALA A 66 -6.02 16.98 -7.33
CA ALA A 66 -6.67 18.28 -7.42
C ALA A 66 -5.89 19.39 -6.70
N GLY A 67 -5.31 19.08 -5.53
CA GLY A 67 -4.43 19.98 -4.80
C GLY A 67 -3.17 20.31 -5.61
N GLU A 68 -2.55 19.29 -6.18
CA GLU A 68 -1.41 19.40 -7.07
C GLU A 68 -1.72 20.20 -8.36
N GLU A 69 -2.90 20.05 -8.95
CA GLU A 69 -3.31 20.87 -10.10
C GLU A 69 -3.53 22.34 -9.70
N ALA A 70 -4.06 22.59 -8.49
CA ALA A 70 -4.24 23.93 -7.98
C ALA A 70 -2.90 24.64 -7.74
N THR A 71 -1.88 23.94 -7.24
CA THR A 71 -0.53 24.51 -7.11
C THR A 71 0.12 24.78 -8.46
N GLU A 72 -0.02 23.89 -9.45
CA GLU A 72 0.47 24.12 -10.82
C GLU A 72 -0.21 25.30 -11.52
N ARG A 73 -1.52 25.52 -11.26
CA ARG A 73 -2.22 26.70 -11.76
C ARG A 73 -1.75 27.97 -11.09
N ALA A 74 -1.38 27.91 -9.81
CA ALA A 74 -0.87 29.05 -9.06
C ALA A 74 0.59 29.38 -9.44
N ASP A 75 1.43 28.39 -9.73
CA ASP A 75 2.79 28.56 -10.24
C ASP A 75 3.09 27.64 -11.46
N PRO A 76 3.09 28.20 -12.68
CA PRO A 76 3.41 27.47 -13.90
C PRO A 76 4.80 26.84 -13.94
N ARG A 77 5.74 27.25 -13.06
CA ARG A 77 7.08 26.66 -12.97
C ARG A 77 7.04 25.25 -12.39
N GLU A 78 6.15 24.99 -11.42
CA GLU A 78 5.96 23.64 -10.87
C GLU A 78 5.47 22.65 -11.92
N ARG A 79 4.65 23.12 -12.87
CA ARG A 79 4.16 22.31 -14.00
C ARG A 79 5.28 21.86 -14.93
N ILE A 80 6.26 22.73 -15.18
CA ILE A 80 7.42 22.43 -16.03
C ILE A 80 8.34 21.43 -15.33
N GLU A 81 8.58 21.59 -14.02
CA GLU A 81 9.41 20.66 -13.24
C GLU A 81 8.78 19.26 -13.17
N ARG A 82 7.45 19.16 -12.98
CA ARG A 82 6.76 17.86 -12.95
C ARG A 82 6.74 17.17 -14.32
N ALA A 83 6.52 17.92 -15.40
CA ALA A 83 6.62 17.39 -16.76
C ALA A 83 8.02 16.84 -17.07
N GLY A 84 9.07 17.41 -16.46
CA GLY A 84 10.43 16.89 -16.50
C GLY A 84 10.62 15.59 -15.72
N LYS A 85 9.99 15.45 -14.54
CA LYS A 85 10.04 14.22 -13.71
C LYS A 85 9.27 13.03 -14.30
N ARG A 86 8.28 13.28 -15.16
CA ARG A 86 7.43 12.23 -15.77
C ARG A 86 7.99 11.66 -17.08
N ARG A 87 9.13 12.17 -17.58
CA ARG A 87 9.85 11.66 -18.76
C ARG A 87 10.97 10.73 -18.32
#